data_AF-A0A151SVT5-F1
#
_entry.id   AF-A0A151SVT5-F1
#
_cell.length_a   1.000
_cell.length_b   1.000
_cell.length_c   1.000
_cell.angle_alpha   90.00
_cell.angle_beta   90.00
_cell.angle_gamma   90.00
#
_symmetry.space_group_name_H-M   'P 1'
#
loop_
_entity.id
_entity.type
_entity.pdbx_description
1 polymer ?
#
loop_
_entity_poly.entity_id
_entity_poly.type
_entity_poly.pdbx_seq_one_letter_code
_entity_poly.pdbx_strand_id
1 'polypeptide(L)' 'SFSFEFWKLAETWPPTFCGNTKNPCAFQISSKFTIHGLWPTNNSDPQPQFCHSTKFDANKVNFIFLINIFI' A
#
# COMPACT_ATOMS: atom_id res chain seq x y z
N SER A 1 -5.96 -19.86 -13.87
CA SER A 1 -6.67 -18.92 -13.00
C SER A 1 -5.69 -18.19 -12.11
N PHE A 2 -5.69 -16.86 -12.12
CA PHE A 2 -5.05 -16.07 -11.08
C PHE A 2 -5.99 -16.04 -9.89
N SER A 3 -5.89 -17.04 -9.02
CA SER A 3 -6.68 -17.13 -7.79
C SER A 3 -5.77 -16.89 -6.60
N PHE A 4 -6.32 -16.32 -5.54
CA PHE A 4 -5.67 -16.20 -4.25
C PHE A 4 -6.61 -16.68 -3.14
N GLU A 5 -6.06 -17.03 -1.99
CA GLU A 5 -6.82 -17.63 -0.88
C GLU A 5 -7.36 -16.57 0.09
N PHE A 6 -6.59 -15.53 0.39
CA PHE A 6 -7.01 -14.46 1.30
C PHE A 6 -6.34 -13.12 1.01
N TRP A 7 -6.92 -12.04 1.55
CA TRP A 7 -6.35 -10.70 1.50
C TRP A 7 -5.48 -10.43 2.72
N LYS A 8 -4.30 -9.84 2.50
CA LYS A 8 -3.51 -9.20 3.56
C LYS A 8 -3.62 -7.69 3.44
N LEU A 9 -4.14 -7.04 4.48
CA LEU A 9 -4.03 -5.59 4.65
C LEU A 9 -2.73 -5.31 5.42
N ALA A 10 -1.78 -4.67 4.76
CA ALA A 10 -0.52 -4.25 5.37
C ALA A 10 -0.59 -2.77 5.73
N GLU A 11 -0.14 -2.43 6.93
CA GLU A 11 -0.08 -1.06 7.43
C GLU A 11 1.37 -0.69 7.78
N THR A 12 1.74 0.56 7.55
CA THR A 12 3.07 1.11 7.87
C THR A 12 2.98 2.03 9.08
N TRP A 13 3.94 1.90 10.00
CA TRP A 13 4.16 2.86 11.07
C TRP A 13 5.17 3.93 10.60
N PRO A 14 4.71 5.17 10.30
CA PRO A 14 5.58 6.18 9.69
C PRO A 14 6.84 6.53 10.50
N PRO A 15 6.79 6.64 11.85
CA PRO A 15 7.99 6.95 12.63
C PRO A 15 9.11 5.91 12.51
N THR A 16 8.81 4.61 12.45
CA THR A 16 9.86 3.59 12.26
C THR A 16 10.37 3.58 10.83
N PHE A 17 9.49 3.75 9.84
CA PHE A 17 9.88 3.82 8.44
C PHE A 17 10.84 4.99 8.18
N CYS A 18 10.53 6.16 8.73
CA CYS A 18 11.29 7.39 8.57
C CYS A 18 12.46 7.57 9.55
N GLY A 19 12.47 6.84 10.67
CA GLY A 19 13.57 6.86 11.62
C GLY A 19 14.87 6.25 11.05
N ASN A 20 14.76 5.44 10.00
CA ASN A 20 15.90 4.73 9.41
C ASN A 20 16.48 5.44 8.16
N THR A 21 16.03 6.67 7.86
CA THR A 21 16.49 7.43 6.69
C THR A 21 17.38 8.61 7.09
N LYS A 22 18.47 8.83 6.34
CA LYS A 22 19.39 9.97 6.55
C LYS A 22 18.74 11.34 6.29
N ASN A 23 17.65 11.35 5.52
CA ASN A 23 16.87 12.55 5.22
C ASN A 23 15.49 12.47 5.90
N PRO A 24 14.95 13.60 6.41
CA PRO A 24 13.62 13.62 6.97
C PRO A 24 12.57 13.36 5.88
N CYS A 25 11.73 12.34 6.06
CA CYS A 25 10.63 12.02 5.14
C CYS A 25 9.66 13.19 4.92
N ALA A 26 9.34 13.90 6.00
CA ALA A 26 8.40 15.01 6.05
C ALA A 26 8.73 15.89 7.26
N PHE A 27 8.24 17.13 7.25
CA PHE A 27 8.40 18.06 8.36
C PHE A 27 7.70 17.59 9.66
N GLN A 28 6.56 16.91 9.51
CA GLN A 28 5.81 16.30 10.62
C GLN A 28 5.45 14.86 10.26
N ILE A 29 5.89 13.91 11.11
CA ILE A 29 5.59 12.49 10.93
C ILE A 29 4.34 12.16 11.72
N SER A 30 3.32 11.63 11.05
CA SER A 30 2.08 11.18 11.69
C SER A 30 2.34 9.98 12.61
N SER A 31 1.73 9.99 13.79
CA SER A 31 1.70 8.85 14.74
C SER A 31 0.48 7.95 14.52
N LYS A 32 0.05 7.80 13.27
CA LYS A 32 -1.04 6.89 12.87
C LYS A 32 -0.50 5.90 11.86
N PHE A 33 -1.00 4.67 11.92
CA PHE A 33 -0.77 3.70 10.86
C PHE A 33 -1.37 4.20 9.54
N THR A 34 -0.64 3.98 8.45
CA THR A 34 -1.08 4.27 7.09
C THR A 34 -1.17 2.98 6.30
N ILE A 35 -2.09 2.91 5.34
CA ILE A 35 -2.24 1.73 4.48
C ILE A 35 -1.00 1.61 3.58
N HIS A 36 -0.28 0.51 3.70
CA HIS A 36 0.84 0.18 2.81
C HIS A 36 0.34 -0.49 1.54
N GLY A 37 -0.60 -1.42 1.68
CA GLY A 37 -1.18 -2.11 0.54
C GLY A 37 -2.17 -3.19 0.94
N LEU A 38 -2.97 -3.60 -0.03
CA LEU A 38 -3.89 -4.72 0.06
C LEU A 38 -3.43 -5.79 -0.93
N TRP A 39 -2.96 -6.92 -0.42
CA TRP A 39 -2.25 -7.90 -1.22
C TRP A 39 -3.05 -9.21 -1.34
N PRO A 40 -3.28 -9.72 -2.56
CA PRO A 40 -3.84 -11.05 -2.75
C PRO A 40 -2.77 -12.08 -2.34
N THR A 41 -3.13 -13.08 -1.55
CA THR A 41 -2.16 -13.95 -0.89
C THR A 41 -2.61 -15.42 -0.85
N ASN A 42 -1.63 -16.30 -0.97
CA ASN A 42 -1.74 -17.73 -0.74
C ASN A 42 -0.98 -18.13 0.53
N ASN A 43 -1.41 -19.21 1.15
CA ASN A 43 -0.76 -19.88 2.28
C ASN A 43 0.64 -20.38 1.92
N SER A 44 0.89 -20.66 0.64
CA SER A 44 2.19 -21.10 0.12
C SER A 44 2.69 -20.15 -0.96
N ASP A 45 4.02 -20.04 -1.08
CA ASP A 45 4.64 -19.33 -2.19
C ASP A 45 4.51 -20.13 -3.51
N PRO A 46 4.46 -19.47 -4.66
CA PRO A 46 4.59 -18.03 -4.87
C PRO A 46 3.28 -17.25 -4.67
N GLN A 47 3.42 -16.01 -4.19
CA GLN A 47 2.32 -15.07 -4.11
C GLN A 47 1.92 -14.53 -5.50
N PRO A 48 0.62 -14.31 -5.76
CA PRO A 48 0.16 -13.77 -7.02
C PRO A 48 0.57 -12.30 -7.18
N GLN A 49 1.23 -11.99 -8.29
CA GLN A 49 1.72 -10.66 -8.61
C GLN A 49 1.69 -10.42 -10.12
N PHE A 50 1.54 -9.17 -10.54
CA PHE A 50 1.54 -8.76 -11.95
C PHE A 50 0.58 -9.57 -12.85
N CYS A 51 -0.58 -9.96 -12.31
CA CYS A 51 -1.51 -10.86 -12.99
C CYS A 51 -1.99 -10.30 -14.34
N HIS A 52 -2.20 -8.99 -14.41
CA HIS A 52 -2.72 -8.29 -15.59
C HIS A 52 -1.74 -7.18 -15.99
N SER A 53 -1.61 -6.92 -17.30
CA SER A 53 -0.81 -5.82 -17.86
C SER A 53 -1.56 -4.48 -17.90
N THR A 54 -2.73 -4.40 -17.26
CA THR A 54 -3.52 -3.17 -17.17
C THR A 54 -2.76 -2.12 -16.38
N LYS A 55 -2.53 -0.97 -17.01
CA LYS A 55 -1.90 0.18 -16.36
C LYS A 55 -2.86 0.84 -15.39
N PHE A 56 -2.31 1.45 -14.34
CA PHE A 56 -3.06 2.28 -13.41
C PHE A 56 -3.68 3.50 -14.12
N ASP A 57 -4.94 3.80 -13.80
CA ASP A 57 -5.69 4.94 -14.31
C ASP A 57 -6.22 5.77 -13.13
N ALA A 58 -5.57 6.90 -12.86
CA ALA A 58 -5.87 7.78 -11.73
C ALA A 58 -7.29 8.35 -11.78
N ASN A 59 -7.90 8.48 -12.96
CA ASN A 59 -9.25 9.03 -13.10
C ASN A 59 -10.31 8.12 -12.45
N LYS A 60 -10.04 6.81 -12.38
CA LYS A 60 -10.94 5.82 -11.77
C LYS A 60 -10.95 5.85 -10.25
N VAL A 61 -9.96 6.48 -9.64
CA VAL A 61 -9.81 6.57 -8.17
C VAL A 61 -9.81 8.01 -7.68
N ASN A 62 -10.10 8.97 -8.56
CA ASN A 62 -10.10 10.40 -8.23
C ASN A 62 -10.99 10.74 -7.03
N PHE A 63 -12.15 10.09 -6.91
CA PHE A 63 -13.04 10.28 -5.76
C PHE A 63 -12.37 9.94 -4.41
N ILE A 64 -11.46 8.98 -4.37
CA ILE A 64 -10.73 8.57 -3.15
C ILE A 64 -9.70 9.62 -2.75
N PHE A 65 -9.06 10.27 -3.74
CA PHE A 65 -8.11 11.37 -3.50
C PHE A 65 -8.78 12.62 -2.94
N LEU A 66 -10.08 12.81 -3.18
CA LEU A 66 -10.86 13.89 -2.55
C LEU A 66 -11.10 13.63 -1.05
N ILE A 67 -10.94 12.39 -0.57
CA ILE A 67 -11.15 11.98 0.82
C ILE A 67 -9.80 11.82 1.55
N ASN A 68 -8.90 12.81 1.49
CA ASN A 68 -7.67 12.91 2.31
C ASN A 68 -6.99 11.57 2.69
N ILE A 69 -6.78 10.68 1.72
CA ILE A 69 -5.81 9.61 1.87
C ILE A 69 -4.48 10.22 1.45
N PHE A 70 -3.78 10.78 2.42
CA PHE A 70 -2.38 11.18 2.26
C PHE A 70 -1.59 9.92 1.95
N ILE A 71 -1.12 9.80 0.71
CA ILE A 71 -0.04 8.89 0.30
C ILE A 71 1.27 9.51 0.73
#